data_AF-A0A351KV88-F1
#
_entry.id   AF-A0A351KV88-F1
#
_cell.length_a   1.000
_cell.length_b   1.000
_cell.length_c   1.000
_cell.angle_alpha   90.00
_cell.angle_beta   90.00
_cell.angle_gamma   90.00
#
_symmetry.space_group_name_H-M   'P 1'
#
loop_
_entity.id
_entity.type
_entity.pdbx_description
1 polymer ?
#
loop_
_entity_poly.entity_id
_entity_poly.type
_entity_poly.pdbx_seq_one_letter_code
_entity_poly.pdbx_strand_id
1 'polypeptide(L)'
;FGEPAPFPTTAPYLADILEIPLLQFFCLKRSWGSYDIIFEPLSFDSGGPRDEREHRIKRLTEQYARNLEHYAKSAPYNWFNFHDVWELAP
;
A
#
# COMPACT_ATOMS: atom_id res chain seq x y z
N PHE A 1 -9.14 -10.63 4.65
CA PHE A 1 -8.22 -9.87 5.52
C PHE A 1 -7.62 -10.83 6.52
N GLY A 2 -6.43 -10.56 7.03
CA GLY A 2 -5.76 -11.39 8.05
C GLY A 2 -4.92 -12.55 7.51
N GLU A 3 -5.02 -12.84 6.21
CA GLU A 3 -4.17 -13.82 5.52
C GLU A 3 -3.00 -13.11 4.80
N PRO A 4 -1.88 -13.80 4.56
CA PRO A 4 -0.84 -13.29 3.67
C PRO A 4 -1.38 -13.10 2.25
N ALA A 5 -0.96 -12.01 1.60
CA ALA A 5 -1.27 -11.73 0.20
C ALA A 5 -0.02 -11.18 -0.51
N PRO A 6 0.21 -11.57 -1.78
CA PRO A 6 1.24 -10.94 -2.60
C PRO A 6 0.86 -9.48 -2.89
N PHE A 7 1.76 -8.55 -2.56
CA PHE A 7 1.63 -7.14 -2.92
C PHE A 7 2.85 -6.68 -3.72
N PRO A 8 2.68 -5.74 -4.66
CA PRO A 8 3.78 -5.23 -5.47
C PRO A 8 4.80 -4.48 -4.61
N THR A 9 6.07 -4.81 -4.78
CA THR A 9 7.19 -4.24 -4.02
C THR A 9 7.99 -3.21 -4.80
N THR A 10 7.74 -3.04 -6.11
CA THR A 10 8.52 -2.15 -6.99
C THR A 10 8.58 -0.71 -6.49
N ALA A 11 7.46 -0.12 -6.07
CA ALA A 11 7.42 1.24 -5.56
C ALA A 11 8.24 1.40 -4.25
N PRO A 12 8.05 0.54 -3.23
CA PRO A 12 8.94 0.48 -2.07
C PRO A 12 10.44 0.32 -2.40
N TYR A 13 10.80 -0.54 -3.36
CA TYR A 13 12.19 -0.70 -3.81
C TYR A 13 12.76 0.60 -4.39
N LEU A 14 12.01 1.26 -5.29
CA LEU A 14 12.45 2.50 -5.91
C LEU A 14 12.60 3.62 -4.88
N ALA A 15 11.65 3.73 -3.95
CA ALA A 15 11.71 4.71 -2.86
C ALA A 15 12.94 4.49 -1.95
N ASP A 16 13.28 3.23 -1.61
CA ASP A 16 14.49 2.90 -0.83
C ASP A 16 15.78 3.24 -1.59
N ILE A 17 15.84 2.96 -2.90
CA ILE A 17 17.03 3.23 -3.72
C ILE A 17 17.26 4.72 -3.93
N LEU A 18 16.18 5.47 -4.17
CA LEU A 18 16.24 6.90 -4.46
C LEU A 18 16.24 7.76 -3.19
N GLU A 19 16.01 7.15 -2.02
CA GLU A 19 15.88 7.83 -0.73
C GLU A 19 14.83 8.96 -0.75
N ILE A 20 13.69 8.67 -1.38
CA ILE A 20 12.57 9.60 -1.52
C ILE A 20 11.35 9.14 -0.72
N PRO A 21 10.53 10.08 -0.21
CA PRO A 21 9.29 9.73 0.46
C PRO A 21 8.32 9.07 -0.54
N LEU A 22 7.66 8.00 -0.10
CA LEU A 22 6.56 7.39 -0.83
C LEU A 22 5.24 7.87 -0.23
N LEU A 23 4.30 8.28 -1.07
CA LEU A 23 2.93 8.62 -0.66
C LEU A 23 1.98 7.56 -1.21
N GLN A 24 1.15 7.02 -0.32
CA GLN A 24 -0.05 6.30 -0.69
C GLN A 24 -1.20 7.28 -0.77
N PHE A 25 -2.11 7.06 -1.71
CA PHE A 25 -3.35 7.83 -1.74
C PHE A 25 -4.55 6.95 -2.06
N PHE A 26 -5.72 7.42 -1.60
CA PHE A 26 -7.00 6.78 -1.85
C PHE A 26 -8.01 7.83 -2.32
N CYS A 27 -8.96 7.40 -3.14
CA CYS A 27 -10.11 8.20 -3.54
C CYS A 27 -11.38 7.42 -3.18
N LEU A 28 -12.16 7.95 -2.24
CA LEU A 28 -13.36 7.29 -1.72
C LEU A 28 -14.59 8.08 -2.14
N LYS A 29 -15.47 7.48 -2.94
CA LYS A 29 -16.77 8.06 -3.28
C LYS A 29 -17.68 8.05 -2.06
N ARG A 30 -18.18 9.22 -1.68
CA ARG A 30 -19.13 9.40 -0.57
C ARG A 30 -20.56 9.55 -1.04
N SER A 31 -20.77 10.30 -2.10
CA SER A 31 -22.09 10.52 -2.72
C SER A 31 -21.92 10.94 -4.18
N TRP A 32 -23.02 11.29 -4.85
CA TRP A 32 -22.97 11.79 -6.20
C TRP A 32 -22.12 13.07 -6.28
N GLY A 33 -21.02 13.03 -7.02
CA GLY A 33 -20.10 14.16 -7.17
C GLY A 33 -19.22 14.48 -5.97
N SER A 34 -19.21 13.66 -4.91
CA SER A 34 -18.41 13.89 -3.70
C SER A 34 -17.42 12.75 -3.43
N TYR A 35 -16.15 13.13 -3.20
CA TYR A 35 -15.04 12.22 -2.98
C TYR A 35 -14.14 12.73 -1.85
N ASP A 36 -13.67 11.82 -1.01
CA ASP A 36 -12.52 12.07 -0.14
C ASP A 36 -11.25 11.64 -0.88
N ILE A 37 -10.27 12.54 -0.97
CA ILE A 37 -8.93 12.22 -1.45
C ILE A 37 -7.99 12.26 -0.25
N ILE A 38 -7.38 11.12 0.03
CA ILE A 38 -6.59 10.91 1.23
C ILE A 38 -5.15 10.65 0.81
N PHE A 39 -4.20 11.34 1.42
CA PHE A 39 -2.77 11.13 1.21
C PHE A 39 -2.12 10.71 2.52
N GLU A 40 -1.38 9.61 2.49
CA GLU A 40 -0.68 9.07 3.64
C GLU A 40 0.78 8.80 3.29
N PRO A 41 1.74 9.29 4.10
CA PRO A 41 3.13 8.93 3.93
C PRO A 41 3.36 7.46 4.25
N LEU A 42 3.91 6.74 3.27
CA LEU A 42 4.57 5.46 3.43
C LEU A 42 6.06 5.74 3.64
N SER A 43 6.41 6.54 4.66
CA SER A 43 7.81 6.85 4.97
C SER A 43 8.32 6.00 6.13
N PHE A 44 9.53 5.50 5.95
CA PHE A 44 10.38 4.94 7.01
C PHE A 44 11.74 5.65 6.92
N ASP A 45 12.65 5.37 7.85
CA ASP A 45 14.06 5.80 7.76
C ASP A 45 14.76 5.12 6.57
N SER A 46 14.65 5.72 5.38
CA SER A 46 15.34 5.31 4.16
C SER A 46 16.85 5.53 4.28
N GLY A 47 17.64 4.78 3.50
CA GLY A 47 19.10 4.95 3.49
C GLY A 47 19.86 4.09 4.52
N GLY A 48 19.44 2.83 4.71
CA GLY A 48 20.13 1.86 5.57
C GLY A 48 21.01 0.85 4.80
N PRO A 49 21.75 0.00 5.53
CA PRO A 49 22.56 -1.09 4.97
C PRO A 49 21.80 -1.97 3.97
N ARG A 50 22.51 -2.55 2.99
CA ARG A 50 21.89 -3.34 1.90
C ARG A 50 21.21 -4.62 2.40
N ASP A 51 21.76 -5.24 3.43
CA ASP A 51 21.23 -6.43 4.10
C ASP A 51 19.89 -6.17 4.82
N GLU A 52 19.62 -4.93 5.21
CA GLU A 52 18.34 -4.56 5.81
C GLU A 52 17.25 -4.22 4.79
N ARG A 53 17.58 -4.01 3.51
CA ARG A 53 16.65 -3.52 2.48
C ARG A 53 15.35 -4.32 2.39
N GLU A 54 15.45 -5.65 2.36
CA GLU A 54 14.28 -6.55 2.32
C GLU A 54 13.33 -6.30 3.50
N HIS A 55 13.87 -6.08 4.70
CA HIS A 55 13.06 -5.77 5.88
C HIS A 55 12.37 -4.41 5.75
N ARG A 56 13.03 -3.41 5.16
CA ARG A 56 12.45 -2.08 4.97
C ARG A 56 11.31 -2.11 3.97
N ILE A 57 11.51 -2.84 2.86
CA ILE A 57 10.49 -3.05 1.84
C ILE A 57 9.30 -3.81 2.38
N LYS A 58 9.54 -4.90 3.13
CA LYS A 58 8.47 -5.65 3.80
C LYS A 58 7.64 -4.75 4.71
N ARG A 59 8.29 -3.92 5.55
CA ARG A 59 7.58 -2.98 6.43
C ARG A 59 6.74 -1.96 5.65
N LEU A 60 7.27 -1.42 4.55
CA LEU A 60 6.53 -0.51 3.67
C LEU A 60 5.30 -1.18 3.06
N THR A 61 5.48 -2.38 2.51
CA THR A 61 4.39 -3.15 1.90
C THR A 61 3.33 -3.53 2.93
N GLU A 62 3.72 -3.87 4.17
CA GLU A 62 2.77 -4.12 5.25
C GLU A 62 2.01 -2.87 5.69
N GLN A 63 2.66 -1.69 5.72
CA GLN A 63 1.98 -0.43 6.01
C GLN A 63 0.96 -0.10 4.92
N TYR A 64 1.35 -0.24 3.66
CA TYR A 64 0.45 -0.12 2.52
C TYR A 64 -0.79 -1.03 2.67
N ALA A 65 -0.57 -2.30 2.99
CA ALA A 65 -1.64 -3.29 3.15
C ALA A 65 -2.56 -2.97 4.33
N ARG A 66 -2.02 -2.52 5.47
CA ARG A 66 -2.83 -2.08 6.64
C ARG A 66 -3.72 -0.88 6.31
N ASN A 67 -3.18 0.11 5.62
CA ASN A 67 -3.94 1.29 5.20
C ASN A 67 -5.03 0.89 4.20
N LEU A 68 -4.69 0.06 3.21
CA LEU A 68 -5.65 -0.48 2.25
C LEU A 68 -6.77 -1.24 2.97
N GLU A 69 -6.45 -2.11 3.92
CA GLU A 69 -7.44 -2.83 4.73
C GLU A 69 -8.35 -1.87 5.51
N HIS A 70 -7.79 -0.83 6.12
CA HIS A 70 -8.56 0.19 6.83
C HIS A 70 -9.62 0.85 5.91
N TYR A 71 -9.21 1.32 4.72
CA TYR A 71 -10.12 2.00 3.80
C TYR A 71 -11.07 1.04 3.07
N ALA A 72 -10.63 -0.18 2.76
CA ALA A 72 -11.50 -1.21 2.21
C ALA A 72 -12.61 -1.59 3.20
N LYS A 73 -12.33 -1.64 4.51
CA LYS A 73 -13.35 -1.86 5.54
C LYS A 73 -14.29 -0.68 5.71
N SER A 74 -13.79 0.56 5.65
CA SER A 74 -14.62 1.75 5.83
C SER A 74 -15.47 2.12 4.60
N ALA A 75 -15.06 1.67 3.42
CA ALA A 75 -15.74 1.94 2.15
C ALA A 75 -15.73 0.70 1.22
N PRO A 76 -16.40 -0.41 1.60
CA PRO A 76 -16.27 -1.70 0.93
C PRO A 76 -16.65 -1.71 -0.56
N TYR A 77 -17.61 -0.86 -0.96
CA TYR A 77 -18.02 -0.73 -2.36
C TYR A 77 -17.08 0.12 -3.22
N ASN A 78 -16.04 0.73 -2.63
CA ASN A 78 -15.04 1.52 -3.35
C ASN A 78 -13.79 0.70 -3.71
N TRP A 79 -13.71 -0.57 -3.28
CA TRP A 79 -12.63 -1.45 -3.66
C TRP A 79 -12.98 -2.17 -4.97
N PHE A 80 -12.62 -1.56 -6.09
CA PHE A 80 -12.84 -2.09 -7.45
C PHE A 80 -11.83 -3.16 -7.84
N ASN A 81 -11.68 -4.17 -7.00
CA ASN A 81 -10.76 -5.28 -7.24
C ASN A 81 -11.54 -6.54 -7.59
N PHE A 82 -11.39 -6.97 -8.83
CA PHE A 82 -12.04 -8.14 -9.39
C PHE A 82 -11.08 -9.33 -9.55
N HIS A 83 -9.88 -9.22 -8.99
CA HIS A 83 -8.87 -10.25 -8.98
C HIS A 83 -8.83 -10.96 -7.63
N ASP A 84 -8.43 -12.24 -7.64
CA ASP A 84 -8.00 -12.89 -6.42
C ASP A 84 -6.66 -12.26 -6.00
N VAL A 85 -6.67 -11.61 -4.84
CA VAL A 85 -5.48 -10.97 -4.26
C VAL A 85 -4.77 -11.83 -3.23
N TRP A 86 -5.34 -12.97 -2.89
CA TRP A 86 -4.75 -13.89 -1.92
C TRP A 86 -3.83 -14.90 -2.61
N GLU A 87 -4.08 -15.19 -3.88
CA GLU A 87 -3.28 -16.09 -4.69
C GLU A 87 -2.66 -15.37 -5.89
N LEU A 88 -1.42 -15.70 -6.23
CA LEU A 88 -0.86 -15.32 -7.52
C LEU A 88 -1.59 -16.14 -8.58
N ALA A 89 -2.18 -15.47 -9.59
CA ALA A 89 -2.66 -16.17 -10.77
C ALA A 89 -1.50 -17.02 -11.35
N PRO A 90 -1.76 -18.28 -11.72
CA PRO A 90 -0.74 -19.21 -12.21
C PRO A 90 -0.03 -18.71 -13.48
#